data_AF-A0A7Y2CC23-F1
#
_entry.id   AF-A0A7Y2CC23-F1
#
_cell.length_a   1.000
_cell.length_b   1.000
_cell.length_c   1.000
_cell.angle_alpha   90.00
_cell.angle_beta   90.00
_cell.angle_gamma   90.00
#
_symmetry.space_group_name_H-M   'P 1'
#
loop_
_entity.id
_entity.type
_entity.pdbx_description
1 polymer ?
#
loop_
_entity_poly.entity_id
_entity_poly.type
_entity_poly.pdbx_seq_one_letter_code
_entity_poly.pdbx_strand_id
1 'polypeptide(L)'
;MHRCDYIACLNRFGIIAKRIKMIVVSTGLEFSRFATNVFVVLALLIAFVCPNSSAQDRADLTVAQSAQSGVDMRDLVNQYAADRGALRRRWNVAYSPGRRARFRDFYDEWSAQLEAVDANSLGTEGSIDLALLRNEVVYQRYLLEREEALARQMDVLVPFASPIIQLEESRRQLEQVDAKKTAATLATLPEIIEQTRKGILESRERDGETPSRIVALRASSWLKELSSTLNNWYRSYEGYDPLFSWWNEQPYK
;
A
#
# COMPACT_ATOMS: atom_id res chain seq x y z
N MET A 1 40.07 42.79 6.36
CA MET A 1 39.51 44.03 6.95
C MET A 1 38.00 43.90 6.79
N HIS A 2 37.28 43.25 7.70
CA HIS A 2 36.89 43.74 9.03
C HIS A 2 36.80 42.58 10.03
N ARG A 3 37.45 42.77 11.19
CA ARG A 3 37.13 42.09 12.45
C ARG A 3 35.98 42.86 13.10
N CYS A 4 35.00 42.15 13.68
CA CYS A 4 34.06 42.68 14.66
C CYS A 4 33.75 41.60 15.70
N ASP A 5 34.60 41.59 16.73
CA ASP A 5 34.28 41.77 18.15
C ASP A 5 33.23 40.86 18.81
N TYR A 6 33.78 39.72 19.25
CA TYR A 6 33.26 38.71 20.16
C TYR A 6 32.97 39.21 21.61
N ILE A 7 33.09 40.51 21.90
CA ILE A 7 33.07 41.05 23.27
C ILE A 7 31.67 41.53 23.72
N ALA A 8 30.71 41.70 22.81
CA ALA A 8 29.36 42.17 23.16
C ALA A 8 28.44 41.09 23.77
N CYS A 9 28.81 39.79 23.70
CA CYS A 9 27.94 38.71 24.17
C CYS A 9 28.15 38.34 25.66
N LEU A 10 29.32 38.65 26.23
CA LEU A 10 29.69 38.28 27.61
C LEU A 10 29.10 39.19 28.69
N ASN A 11 28.61 40.39 28.33
CA ASN A 11 28.04 41.34 29.30
C ASN A 11 26.52 41.18 29.53
N ARG A 12 25.84 40.27 28.80
CA ARG A 12 24.40 40.01 28.99
C ARG A 12 24.09 38.88 29.97
N PHE A 13 25.06 38.01 30.25
CA PHE A 13 24.93 36.92 31.22
C PHE A 13 25.12 37.36 32.69
N GLY A 14 25.86 38.46 32.94
CA GLY A 14 26.11 38.98 34.30
C GLY A 14 24.93 39.65 34.99
N ILE A 15 23.88 40.05 34.25
CA ILE A 15 22.73 40.82 34.79
C ILE A 15 21.58 39.89 35.24
N ILE A 16 21.53 38.67 34.71
CA ILE A 16 20.49 37.68 35.05
C ILE A 16 20.80 37.00 36.41
N ALA A 17 22.08 36.83 36.75
CA ALA A 17 22.51 36.22 38.01
C ALA A 17 22.25 37.09 39.26
N LYS A 18 22.01 38.41 39.10
CA LYS A 18 21.82 39.34 40.23
C LYS A 18 20.35 39.59 40.60
N ARG A 19 19.39 39.22 39.75
CA ARG A 19 17.94 39.39 40.01
C ARG A 19 17.25 38.17 40.64
N ILE A 20 17.88 37.00 40.63
CA ILE A 20 17.33 35.78 41.24
C ILE A 20 17.53 35.74 42.77
N LYS A 21 18.47 36.52 43.30
CA LYS A 21 18.81 36.56 44.74
C LYS A 21 17.91 37.49 45.58
N MET A 22 16.92 38.16 44.99
CA MET A 22 16.06 39.15 45.65
C MET A 22 14.56 38.84 45.48
N ILE A 23 14.18 37.57 45.37
CA ILE A 23 12.76 37.11 45.36
C ILE A 23 12.53 35.96 46.37
N VAL A 24 13.54 35.58 47.17
CA VAL A 24 13.46 34.43 48.12
C VAL A 24 13.55 34.89 49.59
N VAL A 25 12.88 36.00 49.93
CA VAL A 25 12.63 36.41 51.32
C VAL A 25 11.22 37.00 51.38
N SER A 26 10.20 36.15 51.37
CA SER A 26 8.84 36.41 51.87
C SER A 26 7.90 35.38 51.26
N THR A 27 7.81 34.22 51.89
CA THR A 27 6.62 33.35 52.03
C THR A 27 7.12 31.94 52.33
N GLY A 28 7.01 31.52 53.59
CA GLY A 28 7.22 30.13 53.96
C GLY A 28 5.98 29.31 53.57
N LEU A 29 6.19 28.19 52.87
CA LEU A 29 5.66 26.87 53.22
C LEU A 29 6.16 25.83 52.20
N GLU A 30 6.59 24.67 52.74
CA GLU A 30 6.77 23.35 52.10
C GLU A 30 7.86 23.17 51.02
N PHE A 31 9.06 22.83 51.52
CA PHE A 31 10.29 22.55 50.79
C PHE A 31 10.63 21.06 50.91
N SER A 32 10.22 20.20 49.97
CA SER A 32 10.79 18.85 49.86
C SER A 32 10.46 18.18 48.51
N ARG A 33 11.50 17.70 47.82
CA ARG A 33 11.51 16.70 46.72
C ARG A 33 11.53 17.11 45.24
N PHE A 34 11.70 18.38 44.87
CA PHE A 34 11.78 18.76 43.43
C PHE A 34 13.17 19.17 42.90
N ALA A 35 14.18 19.33 43.76
CA ALA A 35 15.45 19.94 43.37
C ALA A 35 16.51 18.97 42.78
N THR A 36 16.29 17.66 42.80
CA THR A 36 17.33 16.69 42.39
C THR A 36 17.28 16.31 40.90
N ASN A 37 16.14 16.48 40.22
CA ASN A 37 15.95 15.97 38.85
C ASN A 37 16.30 16.98 37.74
N VAL A 38 16.48 18.27 38.05
CA VAL A 38 16.77 19.31 37.04
C VAL A 38 18.26 19.34 36.66
N PHE A 39 19.16 18.91 37.55
CA PHE A 39 20.61 18.92 37.31
C PHE A 39 21.09 17.79 36.38
N VAL A 40 20.35 16.67 36.29
CA VAL A 40 20.70 15.53 35.42
C VAL A 40 20.36 15.81 33.95
N VAL A 41 19.32 16.61 33.69
CA VAL A 41 18.87 16.94 32.33
C VAL A 41 19.80 17.94 31.63
N LEU A 42 20.46 18.83 32.38
CA LEU A 42 21.37 19.82 31.81
C LEU A 42 22.74 19.23 31.41
N ALA A 43 23.19 18.16 32.08
CA ALA A 43 24.44 17.47 31.75
C ALA A 43 24.34 16.59 30.48
N LEU A 44 23.13 16.16 30.11
CA LEU A 44 22.86 15.37 28.89
C LEU A 44 22.83 16.21 27.60
N LEU A 45 22.77 17.54 27.70
CA LEU A 45 22.68 18.43 26.53
C LEU A 45 24.06 18.89 25.97
N ILE A 46 25.16 18.67 26.69
CA ILE A 46 26.51 19.10 26.25
C ILE A 46 27.25 18.00 25.43
N ALA A 47 26.75 16.76 25.45
CA ALA A 47 27.31 15.66 24.64
C ALA A 47 26.82 15.64 23.17
N PHE A 48 25.94 16.56 22.75
CA PHE A 48 25.34 16.58 21.41
C PHE A 48 26.03 17.54 20.42
N VAL A 49 27.18 18.13 20.78
CA VAL A 49 27.93 19.06 19.92
C VAL A 49 29.38 18.60 19.76
N CYS A 50 29.56 17.39 19.23
CA CYS A 50 30.79 17.02 18.53
C CYS A 50 30.43 16.81 17.05
N PRO A 51 30.99 17.58 16.10
CA PRO A 51 30.87 17.23 14.70
C PRO A 51 31.61 15.91 14.48
N ASN A 52 30.88 14.87 14.07
CA ASN A 52 31.48 13.64 13.57
C ASN A 52 32.30 13.95 12.31
N SER A 53 33.62 14.01 12.43
CA SER A 53 34.55 14.13 11.29
C SER A 53 34.52 12.93 10.33
N SER A 54 33.73 11.89 10.63
CA SER A 54 33.47 10.72 9.80
C SER A 54 32.31 10.87 8.81
N ALA A 55 31.62 12.03 8.83
CA ALA A 55 30.55 12.33 7.87
C ALA A 55 31.08 12.79 6.50
N GLN A 56 32.28 13.39 6.47
CA GLN A 56 32.83 13.99 5.25
C GLN A 56 33.39 12.94 4.28
N ASP A 57 33.98 11.86 4.78
CA ASP A 57 34.49 10.73 3.97
C ASP A 57 33.36 9.92 3.30
N ARG A 58 32.19 9.85 3.95
CA ARG A 58 30.99 9.21 3.36
C ARG A 58 30.33 10.09 2.30
N ALA A 59 30.43 11.41 2.45
CA ALA A 59 29.94 12.38 1.47
C ALA A 59 30.77 12.31 0.17
N ASP A 60 32.09 12.09 0.25
CA ASP A 60 32.96 12.01 -0.94
C ASP A 60 32.70 10.76 -1.79
N LEU A 61 32.40 9.61 -1.15
CA LEU A 61 31.99 8.39 -1.86
C LEU A 61 30.60 8.52 -2.51
N THR A 62 29.67 9.22 -1.86
CA THR A 62 28.32 9.46 -2.41
C THR A 62 28.33 10.51 -3.52
N VAL A 63 29.19 11.54 -3.43
CA VAL A 63 29.39 12.53 -4.48
C VAL A 63 30.06 11.92 -5.71
N ALA A 64 31.05 11.03 -5.52
CA ALA A 64 31.67 10.28 -6.62
C ALA A 64 30.70 9.30 -7.32
N GLN A 65 29.71 8.74 -6.59
CA GLN A 65 28.64 7.93 -7.18
C GLN A 65 27.58 8.77 -7.91
N SER A 66 27.29 9.98 -7.43
CA SER A 66 26.35 10.91 -8.08
C SER A 66 26.90 11.58 -9.35
N ALA A 67 28.21 11.46 -9.61
CA ALA A 67 28.87 12.07 -10.77
C ALA A 67 28.72 11.25 -12.07
N GLN A 68 28.12 10.06 -12.02
CA GLN A 68 27.62 9.37 -13.22
C GLN A 68 26.15 9.76 -13.44
N SER A 69 25.95 10.90 -14.09
CA SER A 69 24.64 11.34 -14.60
C SER A 69 24.19 10.48 -15.78
N GLY A 70 23.92 9.20 -15.49
CA GLY A 70 23.25 8.23 -16.34
C GLY A 70 22.18 7.50 -15.52
N VAL A 71 21.20 6.90 -16.17
CA VAL A 71 20.16 6.10 -15.51
C VAL A 71 20.81 4.86 -14.88
N ASP A 72 20.74 4.70 -13.55
CA ASP A 72 21.16 3.46 -12.89
C ASP A 72 20.04 2.41 -13.03
N MET A 73 20.32 1.37 -13.82
CA MET A 73 19.38 0.28 -14.05
C MET A 73 19.06 -0.52 -12.79
N ARG A 74 19.99 -0.60 -11.82
CA ARG A 74 19.72 -1.26 -10.54
C ARG A 74 18.63 -0.54 -9.77
N ASP A 75 18.69 0.78 -9.74
CA ASP A 75 17.68 1.60 -9.07
C ASP A 75 16.31 1.49 -9.75
N LEU A 76 16.27 1.49 -11.10
CA LEU A 76 15.02 1.26 -11.83
C LEU A 76 14.41 -0.11 -11.56
N VAL A 77 15.21 -1.18 -11.54
CA VAL A 77 14.74 -2.53 -11.22
C VAL A 77 14.19 -2.58 -9.79
N ASN A 78 14.90 -1.97 -8.83
CA ASN A 78 14.47 -1.91 -7.44
C ASN A 78 13.15 -1.14 -7.30
N GLN A 79 13.02 -0.01 -7.98
CA GLN A 79 11.81 0.81 -7.98
C GLN A 79 10.63 0.03 -8.58
N TYR A 80 10.81 -0.61 -9.74
CA TYR A 80 9.79 -1.45 -10.36
C TYR A 80 9.30 -2.56 -9.41
N ALA A 81 10.24 -3.27 -8.79
CA ALA A 81 9.93 -4.34 -7.85
C ALA A 81 9.18 -3.82 -6.62
N ALA A 82 9.59 -2.68 -6.07
CA ALA A 82 8.95 -2.03 -4.92
C ALA A 82 7.53 -1.59 -5.27
N ASP A 83 7.34 -0.89 -6.38
CA ASP A 83 6.05 -0.35 -6.82
C ASP A 83 5.07 -1.48 -7.14
N ARG A 84 5.51 -2.48 -7.91
CA ARG A 84 4.71 -3.67 -8.20
C ARG A 84 4.32 -4.41 -6.93
N GLY A 85 5.25 -4.54 -5.99
CA GLY A 85 5.01 -5.14 -4.68
C GLY A 85 3.96 -4.38 -3.87
N ALA A 86 4.06 -3.06 -3.81
CA ALA A 86 3.07 -2.19 -3.16
C ALA A 86 1.69 -2.33 -3.83
N LEU A 87 1.65 -2.36 -5.16
CA LEU A 87 0.41 -2.47 -5.91
C LEU A 87 -0.30 -3.81 -5.68
N ARG A 88 0.47 -4.91 -5.63
CA ARG A 88 -0.08 -6.26 -5.33
C ARG A 88 -0.68 -6.36 -3.92
N ARG A 89 -0.15 -5.63 -2.95
CA ARG A 89 -0.70 -5.62 -1.58
C ARG A 89 -1.99 -4.81 -1.51
N ARG A 90 -2.04 -3.66 -2.19
CA ARG A 90 -3.22 -2.79 -2.23
C ARG A 90 -4.37 -3.41 -3.04
N TRP A 91 -4.07 -3.88 -4.25
CA TRP A 91 -5.01 -4.45 -5.22
C TRP A 91 -4.86 -5.98 -5.27
N ASN A 92 -5.34 -6.64 -4.22
CA ASN A 92 -5.20 -8.09 -4.03
C ASN A 92 -6.50 -8.88 -4.29
N VAL A 93 -7.59 -8.22 -4.68
CA VAL A 93 -8.85 -8.89 -5.01
C VAL A 93 -8.72 -9.55 -6.38
N ALA A 94 -8.72 -10.89 -6.40
CA ALA A 94 -8.57 -11.67 -7.63
C ALA A 94 -9.67 -11.33 -8.65
N TYR A 95 -9.30 -11.26 -9.94
CA TYR A 95 -10.20 -10.96 -11.06
C TYR A 95 -10.99 -9.63 -10.98
N SER A 96 -10.70 -8.76 -10.01
CA SER A 96 -11.34 -7.45 -9.87
C SER A 96 -11.08 -6.56 -11.10
N PRO A 97 -12.13 -5.93 -11.68
CA PRO A 97 -11.95 -4.94 -12.75
C PRO A 97 -11.08 -3.76 -12.33
N GLY A 98 -11.21 -3.28 -11.09
CA GLY A 98 -10.42 -2.18 -10.54
C GLY A 98 -8.93 -2.54 -10.44
N ARG A 99 -8.64 -3.73 -9.91
CA ARG A 99 -7.28 -4.30 -9.91
C ARG A 99 -6.71 -4.37 -11.32
N ARG A 100 -7.46 -4.95 -12.27
CA ARG A 100 -6.98 -5.12 -13.66
C ARG A 100 -6.70 -3.78 -14.34
N ALA A 101 -7.59 -2.81 -14.19
CA ALA A 101 -7.38 -1.47 -14.74
C ALA A 101 -6.10 -0.85 -14.19
N ARG A 102 -5.90 -0.88 -12.87
CA ARG A 102 -4.71 -0.27 -12.26
C ARG A 102 -3.41 -0.97 -12.62
N PHE A 103 -3.40 -2.30 -12.74
CA PHE A 103 -2.20 -3.03 -13.20
C PHE A 103 -1.89 -2.78 -14.68
N ARG A 104 -2.91 -2.61 -15.53
CA ARG A 104 -2.71 -2.25 -16.94
C ARG A 104 -2.07 -0.87 -17.04
N ASP A 105 -2.63 0.13 -16.36
CA ASP A 105 -2.05 1.48 -16.33
C ASP A 105 -0.60 1.44 -15.83
N PHE A 106 -0.33 0.68 -14.75
CA PHE A 106 1.02 0.51 -14.21
C PHE A 106 2.00 -0.06 -15.25
N TYR A 107 1.64 -1.14 -15.94
CA TYR A 107 2.54 -1.72 -16.95
C TYR A 107 2.69 -0.82 -18.18
N ASP A 108 1.66 -0.09 -18.57
CA ASP A 108 1.71 0.88 -19.68
C ASP A 108 2.63 2.06 -19.33
N GLU A 109 2.50 2.61 -18.12
CA GLU A 109 3.36 3.67 -17.58
C GLU A 109 4.84 3.22 -17.51
N TRP A 110 5.09 2.00 -17.00
CA TRP A 110 6.45 1.45 -16.93
C TRP A 110 7.03 1.14 -18.32
N SER A 111 6.22 0.64 -19.26
CA SER A 111 6.68 0.42 -20.64
C SER A 111 7.16 1.74 -21.26
N ALA A 112 6.37 2.81 -21.13
CA ALA A 112 6.72 4.12 -21.65
C ALA A 112 8.00 4.70 -20.98
N GLN A 113 8.15 4.54 -19.67
CA GLN A 113 9.36 4.95 -18.96
C GLN A 113 10.60 4.20 -19.47
N LEU A 114 10.50 2.88 -19.66
CA LEU A 114 11.62 2.06 -20.13
C LEU A 114 11.96 2.33 -21.60
N GLU A 115 10.99 2.69 -22.44
CA GLU A 115 11.22 3.09 -23.83
C GLU A 115 12.03 4.40 -23.93
N ALA A 116 11.88 5.30 -22.97
CA ALA A 116 12.60 6.57 -22.93
C ALA A 116 14.08 6.44 -22.50
N VAL A 117 14.50 5.29 -21.98
CA VAL A 117 15.90 5.04 -21.59
C VAL A 117 16.77 4.83 -22.82
N ASP A 118 17.79 5.68 -23.01
CA ASP A 118 18.78 5.54 -24.07
C ASP A 118 19.74 4.38 -23.76
N ALA A 119 19.58 3.27 -24.49
CA ALA A 119 20.42 2.08 -24.33
C ALA A 119 21.90 2.34 -24.67
N ASN A 120 22.22 3.32 -25.51
CA ASN A 120 23.61 3.62 -25.87
C ASN A 120 24.35 4.33 -24.74
N SER A 121 23.61 4.95 -23.82
CA SER A 121 24.16 5.57 -22.61
C SER A 121 24.51 4.54 -21.53
N LEU A 122 24.06 3.29 -21.68
CA LEU A 122 24.26 2.21 -20.72
C LEU A 122 25.48 1.36 -21.09
N GLY A 123 26.19 0.87 -20.07
CA GLY A 123 27.15 -0.22 -20.25
C GLY A 123 26.45 -1.53 -20.64
N THR A 124 27.24 -2.57 -20.96
CA THR A 124 26.72 -3.89 -21.35
C THR A 124 25.76 -4.48 -20.31
N GLU A 125 26.11 -4.41 -19.02
CA GLU A 125 25.27 -4.91 -17.92
C GLU A 125 23.93 -4.18 -17.87
N GLY A 126 23.94 -2.84 -17.87
CA GLY A 126 22.71 -2.04 -17.89
C GLY A 126 21.84 -2.29 -19.14
N SER A 127 22.46 -2.51 -20.30
CA SER A 127 21.73 -2.87 -21.52
C SER A 127 21.01 -4.23 -21.40
N ILE A 128 21.65 -5.22 -20.76
CA ILE A 128 21.04 -6.52 -20.48
C ILE A 128 19.88 -6.35 -19.50
N ASP A 129 20.08 -5.61 -18.40
CA ASP A 129 19.04 -5.37 -17.39
C ASP A 129 17.82 -4.65 -17.98
N LEU A 130 18.05 -3.64 -18.85
CA LEU A 130 16.98 -2.93 -19.55
C LEU A 130 16.17 -3.87 -20.45
N ALA A 131 16.85 -4.75 -21.19
CA ALA A 131 16.18 -5.73 -22.05
C ALA A 131 15.36 -6.73 -21.25
N LEU A 132 15.89 -7.23 -20.12
CA LEU A 132 15.19 -8.14 -19.23
C LEU A 132 13.97 -7.48 -18.58
N LEU A 133 14.11 -6.25 -18.10
CA LEU A 133 13.03 -5.51 -17.47
C LEU A 133 11.91 -5.18 -18.45
N ARG A 134 12.24 -4.77 -19.69
CA ARG A 134 11.24 -4.57 -20.76
C ARG A 134 10.47 -5.85 -21.05
N ASN A 135 11.16 -6.99 -21.16
CA ASN A 135 10.52 -8.29 -21.38
C ASN A 135 9.57 -8.64 -20.23
N GLU A 136 10.03 -8.49 -18.98
CA GLU A 136 9.20 -8.75 -17.80
C GLU A 136 7.93 -7.89 -17.80
N VAL A 137 8.01 -6.58 -18.07
CA VAL A 137 6.82 -5.71 -18.13
C VAL A 137 5.81 -6.18 -19.19
N VAL A 138 6.29 -6.48 -20.40
CA VAL A 138 5.44 -7.00 -21.50
C VAL A 138 4.82 -8.35 -21.12
N TYR A 139 5.62 -9.25 -20.55
CA TYR A 139 5.15 -10.56 -20.14
C TYR A 139 4.08 -10.47 -19.05
N GLN A 140 4.26 -9.59 -18.06
CA GLN A 140 3.29 -9.41 -16.99
C GLN A 140 1.98 -8.77 -17.48
N ARG A 141 2.06 -7.84 -18.44
CA ARG A 141 0.88 -7.30 -19.12
C ARG A 141 0.11 -8.39 -19.87
N TYR A 142 0.82 -9.25 -20.60
CA TYR A 142 0.22 -10.40 -21.26
C TYR A 142 -0.46 -11.37 -20.28
N LEU A 143 0.16 -11.66 -19.13
CA LEU A 143 -0.44 -12.50 -18.10
C LEU A 143 -1.73 -11.87 -17.53
N LEU A 144 -1.79 -10.56 -17.39
CA LEU A 144 -2.98 -9.83 -16.94
C LEU A 144 -4.13 -9.94 -17.96
N GLU A 145 -3.84 -9.78 -19.25
CA GLU A 145 -4.84 -9.93 -20.33
C GLU A 145 -5.34 -11.38 -20.42
N ARG A 146 -4.44 -12.34 -20.22
CA ARG A 146 -4.81 -13.76 -20.14
C ARG A 146 -5.70 -14.03 -18.93
N GLU A 147 -5.41 -13.46 -17.76
CA GLU A 147 -6.25 -13.55 -16.57
C GLU A 147 -7.68 -13.06 -16.87
N GLU A 148 -7.83 -11.93 -17.56
CA GLU A 148 -9.13 -11.40 -18.00
C GLU A 148 -9.87 -12.35 -18.97
N ALA A 149 -9.16 -12.90 -19.97
CA ALA A 149 -9.76 -13.86 -20.88
C ALA A 149 -10.27 -15.11 -20.15
N LEU A 150 -9.51 -15.59 -19.15
CA LEU A 150 -9.90 -16.72 -18.33
C LEU A 150 -11.09 -16.39 -17.41
N ALA A 151 -11.15 -15.19 -16.83
CA ALA A 151 -12.31 -14.73 -16.07
C ALA A 151 -13.59 -14.74 -16.92
N ARG A 152 -13.52 -14.23 -18.15
CA ARG A 152 -14.66 -14.22 -19.08
C ARG A 152 -15.17 -15.62 -19.42
N GLN A 153 -14.28 -16.62 -19.51
CA GLN A 153 -14.70 -18.01 -19.72
C GLN A 153 -15.45 -18.59 -18.51
N MET A 154 -15.11 -18.14 -17.30
CA MET A 154 -15.73 -18.64 -16.07
C MET A 154 -17.03 -17.91 -15.72
N ASP A 155 -17.28 -16.74 -16.30
CA ASP A 155 -18.42 -15.87 -15.97
C ASP A 155 -19.76 -16.60 -16.02
N VAL A 156 -19.94 -17.50 -16.98
CA VAL A 156 -21.14 -18.36 -17.10
C VAL A 156 -21.39 -19.26 -15.88
N LEU A 157 -20.35 -19.61 -15.13
CA LEU A 157 -20.42 -20.47 -13.94
C LEU A 157 -20.49 -19.69 -12.63
N VAL A 158 -20.04 -18.43 -12.63
CA VAL A 158 -19.95 -17.60 -11.42
C VAL A 158 -20.43 -16.17 -11.66
N PRO A 159 -21.63 -15.94 -12.24
CA PRO A 159 -22.11 -14.58 -12.54
C PRO A 159 -22.32 -13.74 -11.26
N PHE A 160 -22.51 -14.39 -10.11
CA PHE A 160 -22.58 -13.78 -8.79
C PHE A 160 -21.22 -13.32 -8.23
N ALA A 161 -20.11 -13.55 -8.93
CA ALA A 161 -18.78 -13.08 -8.53
C ALA A 161 -18.69 -11.54 -8.51
N SER A 162 -19.30 -10.88 -9.49
CA SER A 162 -19.19 -9.43 -9.67
C SER A 162 -19.74 -8.64 -8.47
N PRO A 163 -20.97 -8.91 -7.95
CA PRO A 163 -21.45 -8.29 -6.73
C PRO A 163 -20.52 -8.49 -5.52
N ILE A 164 -19.98 -9.70 -5.32
CA ILE A 164 -19.08 -10.00 -4.19
C ILE A 164 -17.78 -9.20 -4.30
N ILE A 165 -17.20 -9.14 -5.50
CA ILE A 165 -15.99 -8.35 -5.76
C ILE A 165 -16.24 -6.86 -5.49
N GLN A 166 -17.38 -6.33 -5.94
CA GLN A 166 -17.74 -4.93 -5.73
C GLN A 166 -17.86 -4.60 -4.23
N LEU A 167 -18.47 -5.48 -3.43
CA LEU A 167 -18.58 -5.29 -1.98
C LEU A 167 -17.19 -5.15 -1.31
N GLU A 168 -16.24 -6.02 -1.66
CA GLU A 168 -14.88 -5.96 -1.13
C GLU A 168 -14.09 -4.76 -1.66
N GLU A 169 -14.26 -4.38 -2.93
CA GLU A 169 -13.64 -3.19 -3.52
C GLU A 169 -14.14 -1.91 -2.85
N SER A 170 -15.45 -1.74 -2.66
CA SER A 170 -16.04 -0.61 -1.95
C SER A 170 -15.49 -0.49 -0.52
N ARG A 171 -15.37 -1.61 0.21
CA ARG A 171 -14.74 -1.62 1.54
C ARG A 171 -13.30 -1.14 1.48
N ARG A 172 -12.51 -1.61 0.52
CA ARG A 172 -11.09 -1.21 0.34
C ARG A 172 -10.93 0.25 -0.05
N GLN A 173 -11.92 0.81 -0.73
CA GLN A 173 -12.00 2.23 -1.06
C GLN A 173 -12.50 3.09 0.10
N LEU A 174 -12.80 2.47 1.25
CA LEU A 174 -13.35 3.13 2.44
C LEU A 174 -14.70 3.82 2.16
N GLU A 175 -15.45 3.29 1.21
CA GLU A 175 -16.81 3.75 0.96
C GLU A 175 -17.71 3.42 2.15
N GLN A 176 -18.60 4.35 2.51
CA GLN A 176 -19.56 4.12 3.57
C GLN A 176 -20.58 3.06 3.13
N VAL A 177 -20.78 2.05 3.96
CA VAL A 177 -21.75 0.99 3.67
C VAL A 177 -23.16 1.44 4.01
N ASP A 178 -24.06 1.32 3.03
CA ASP A 178 -25.50 1.37 3.26
C ASP A 178 -25.99 -0.04 3.60
N ALA A 179 -26.20 -0.30 4.89
CA ALA A 179 -26.58 -1.60 5.42
C ALA A 179 -27.82 -2.20 4.73
N LYS A 180 -28.83 -1.38 4.42
CA LYS A 180 -30.08 -1.86 3.83
C LYS A 180 -29.91 -2.18 2.36
N LYS A 181 -29.19 -1.32 1.62
CA LYS A 181 -28.89 -1.56 0.20
C LYS A 181 -28.02 -2.80 0.03
N THR A 182 -27.01 -2.97 0.88
CA THR A 182 -26.14 -4.14 0.89
C THR A 182 -26.91 -5.42 1.19
N ALA A 183 -27.84 -5.41 2.16
CA ALA A 183 -28.69 -6.54 2.46
C ALA A 183 -29.55 -6.95 1.26
N ALA A 184 -30.08 -5.97 0.52
CA ALA A 184 -30.81 -6.23 -0.71
C ALA A 184 -29.90 -6.88 -1.77
N THR A 185 -28.66 -6.42 -1.93
CA THR A 185 -27.69 -7.06 -2.84
C THR A 185 -27.40 -8.51 -2.43
N LEU A 186 -27.11 -8.77 -1.15
CA LEU A 186 -26.85 -10.13 -0.64
C LEU A 186 -28.03 -11.06 -0.88
N ALA A 187 -29.26 -10.58 -0.66
CA ALA A 187 -30.48 -11.35 -0.85
C ALA A 187 -30.69 -11.81 -2.32
N THR A 188 -30.05 -11.17 -3.30
CA THR A 188 -30.14 -11.63 -4.71
C THR A 188 -29.21 -12.80 -5.02
N LEU A 189 -28.15 -13.02 -4.23
CA LEU A 189 -27.12 -14.00 -4.55
C LEU A 189 -27.64 -15.45 -4.57
N PRO A 190 -28.45 -15.92 -3.59
CA PRO A 190 -28.97 -17.29 -3.61
C PRO A 190 -29.81 -17.59 -4.85
N GLU A 191 -30.62 -16.62 -5.29
CA GLU A 191 -31.43 -16.76 -6.50
C GLU A 191 -30.55 -16.87 -7.74
N ILE A 192 -29.54 -16.01 -7.89
CA ILE A 192 -28.58 -16.06 -9.02
C ILE A 192 -27.84 -17.41 -9.02
N ILE A 193 -27.42 -17.90 -7.86
CA ILE A 193 -26.73 -19.19 -7.73
C ILE A 193 -27.63 -20.35 -8.18
N GLU A 194 -28.87 -20.41 -7.68
CA GLU A 194 -29.80 -21.48 -8.04
C GLU A 194 -30.22 -21.42 -9.52
N GLN A 195 -30.43 -20.22 -10.08
CA GLN A 195 -30.69 -20.05 -11.50
C GLN A 195 -29.50 -20.51 -12.35
N THR A 196 -28.28 -20.13 -11.97
CA THR A 196 -27.04 -20.58 -12.63
C THR A 196 -26.93 -22.11 -12.60
N ARG A 197 -27.18 -22.71 -11.43
CA ARG A 197 -27.14 -24.17 -11.25
C ARG A 197 -28.16 -24.87 -12.15
N LYS A 198 -29.40 -24.40 -12.17
CA LYS A 198 -30.47 -24.95 -13.02
C LYS A 198 -30.12 -24.82 -14.50
N GLY A 199 -29.67 -23.65 -14.93
CA GLY A 199 -29.28 -23.41 -16.33
C GLY A 199 -28.20 -24.39 -16.81
N ILE A 200 -27.18 -24.65 -15.99
CA ILE A 200 -26.12 -25.64 -16.32
C ILE A 200 -26.70 -27.06 -16.45
N LEU A 201 -27.60 -27.46 -15.56
CA LEU A 201 -28.23 -28.79 -15.61
C LEU A 201 -29.14 -28.93 -16.83
N GLU A 202 -29.95 -27.91 -17.12
CA GLU A 202 -30.84 -27.88 -18.28
C GLU A 202 -30.08 -27.91 -19.60
N SER A 203 -28.98 -27.15 -19.75
CA SER A 203 -28.10 -27.21 -20.94
C SER A 203 -27.49 -28.61 -21.13
N ARG A 204 -27.12 -29.26 -20.04
CA ARG A 204 -26.61 -30.64 -20.08
C ARG A 204 -27.68 -31.63 -20.53
N GLU A 205 -28.91 -31.50 -20.04
CA GLU A 205 -30.01 -32.41 -20.38
C GLU A 205 -30.51 -32.20 -21.82
N ARG A 206 -30.58 -30.95 -22.27
CA ARG A 206 -31.11 -30.56 -23.58
C ARG A 206 -30.11 -30.82 -24.71
N ASP A 207 -28.88 -30.33 -24.55
CA ASP A 207 -27.91 -30.23 -25.63
C ASP A 207 -26.70 -31.16 -25.41
N GLY A 208 -26.61 -31.83 -24.26
CA GLY A 208 -25.42 -32.57 -23.84
C GLY A 208 -24.22 -31.65 -23.55
N GLU A 209 -24.43 -30.33 -23.57
CA GLU A 209 -23.38 -29.34 -23.40
C GLU A 209 -22.99 -29.25 -21.92
N THR A 210 -21.69 -29.34 -21.67
CA THR A 210 -21.13 -29.15 -20.33
C THR A 210 -19.94 -28.21 -20.42
N PRO A 211 -19.74 -27.37 -19.38
CA PRO A 211 -18.55 -26.54 -19.31
C PRO A 211 -17.30 -27.41 -19.41
N SER A 212 -16.30 -26.95 -20.16
CA SER A 212 -15.00 -27.63 -20.24
C SER A 212 -14.47 -27.93 -18.84
N ARG A 213 -13.93 -29.14 -18.64
CA ARG A 213 -13.35 -29.59 -17.36
C ARG A 213 -12.37 -28.57 -16.77
N ILE A 214 -11.57 -27.94 -17.62
CA ILE A 214 -10.57 -26.95 -17.20
C ILE A 214 -11.26 -25.67 -16.69
N VAL A 215 -12.32 -25.23 -17.37
CA VAL A 215 -13.10 -24.05 -16.96
C VAL A 215 -13.82 -24.32 -15.64
N ALA A 216 -14.47 -25.49 -15.51
CA ALA A 216 -15.12 -25.91 -14.28
C ALA A 216 -14.14 -25.99 -13.09
N LEU A 217 -12.94 -26.53 -13.30
CA LEU A 217 -11.92 -26.60 -12.26
C LEU A 217 -11.48 -25.21 -11.80
N ARG A 218 -11.20 -24.28 -12.72
CA ARG A 218 -10.83 -22.91 -12.34
C ARG A 218 -11.96 -22.17 -11.64
N ALA A 219 -13.20 -22.30 -12.14
CA ALA A 219 -14.37 -21.71 -11.51
C ALA A 219 -14.56 -22.25 -10.09
N SER A 220 -14.31 -23.54 -9.85
CA SER A 220 -14.37 -24.12 -8.51
C SER A 220 -13.31 -23.56 -7.55
N SER A 221 -12.10 -23.27 -8.04
CA SER A 221 -11.06 -22.61 -7.25
C SER A 221 -11.43 -21.15 -6.95
N TRP A 222 -11.90 -20.41 -7.97
CA TRP A 222 -12.33 -19.02 -7.79
C TRP A 222 -13.54 -18.92 -6.85
N LEU A 223 -14.46 -19.88 -6.89
CA LEU A 223 -15.59 -19.95 -5.96
C LEU A 223 -15.14 -20.03 -4.49
N LYS A 224 -14.08 -20.80 -4.20
CA LYS A 224 -13.51 -20.87 -2.84
C LYS A 224 -12.93 -19.52 -2.41
N GLU A 225 -12.24 -18.83 -3.33
CA GLU A 225 -11.71 -17.49 -3.09
C GLU A 225 -12.83 -16.46 -2.88
N LEU A 226 -13.91 -16.52 -3.67
CA LEU A 226 -15.08 -15.65 -3.53
C LEU A 226 -15.79 -15.87 -2.20
N SER A 227 -15.98 -17.13 -1.79
CA SER A 227 -16.56 -17.47 -0.48
C SER A 227 -15.70 -16.93 0.67
N SER A 228 -14.37 -17.09 0.59
CA SER A 228 -13.45 -16.51 1.57
C SER A 228 -13.51 -14.98 1.57
N THR A 229 -13.56 -14.36 0.40
CA THR A 229 -13.66 -12.90 0.22
C THR A 229 -14.93 -12.36 0.86
N LEU A 230 -16.08 -12.96 0.55
CA LEU A 230 -17.38 -12.56 1.12
C LEU A 230 -17.41 -12.71 2.64
N ASN A 231 -16.89 -13.82 3.18
CA ASN A 231 -16.81 -14.03 4.62
C ASN A 231 -15.89 -13.02 5.31
N ASN A 232 -14.72 -12.72 4.75
CA ASN A 232 -13.80 -11.72 5.31
C ASN A 232 -14.39 -10.31 5.24
N TRP A 233 -15.08 -9.99 4.15
CA TRP A 233 -15.81 -8.74 3.98
C TRP A 233 -16.90 -8.59 5.06
N TYR A 234 -17.78 -9.58 5.22
CA TYR A 234 -18.88 -9.55 6.20
C TYR A 234 -18.35 -9.37 7.63
N ARG A 235 -17.33 -10.15 8.01
CA ARG A 235 -16.67 -10.07 9.32
C ARG A 235 -15.96 -8.74 9.60
N SER A 236 -15.68 -7.94 8.57
CA SER A 236 -15.09 -6.62 8.76
C SER A 236 -16.07 -5.62 9.36
N TYR A 237 -17.38 -5.86 9.21
CA TYR A 237 -18.45 -5.00 9.72
C TYR A 237 -19.22 -5.64 10.88
N GLU A 238 -19.39 -6.96 10.83
CA GLU A 238 -20.04 -7.73 11.89
C GLU A 238 -19.43 -7.42 13.26
N GLY A 239 -20.28 -7.01 14.20
CA GLY A 239 -19.88 -6.69 15.58
C GLY A 239 -19.35 -5.26 15.80
N TYR A 240 -19.03 -4.51 14.74
CA TYR A 240 -18.67 -3.10 14.84
C TYR A 240 -19.86 -2.16 14.60
N ASP A 241 -20.72 -2.49 13.64
CA ASP A 241 -21.93 -1.72 13.31
C ASP A 241 -23.19 -2.57 13.56
N PRO A 242 -23.97 -2.27 14.62
CA PRO A 242 -25.21 -3.00 14.93
C PRO A 242 -26.26 -2.91 13.83
N LEU A 243 -26.37 -1.78 13.10
CA LEU A 243 -27.33 -1.63 12.02
C LEU A 243 -26.92 -2.48 10.82
N PHE A 244 -25.62 -2.54 10.50
CA PHE A 244 -25.12 -3.45 9.49
C PHE A 244 -25.47 -4.90 9.82
N SER A 245 -25.13 -5.37 11.02
CA SER A 245 -25.42 -6.73 11.46
C SER A 245 -26.91 -7.04 11.40
N TRP A 246 -27.78 -6.12 11.86
CA TRP A 246 -29.22 -6.31 11.85
C TRP A 246 -29.80 -6.53 10.45
N TRP A 247 -29.36 -5.75 9.46
CA TRP A 247 -29.85 -5.88 8.08
C TRP A 247 -29.23 -7.07 7.34
N ASN A 248 -27.96 -7.39 7.59
CA ASN A 248 -27.18 -8.28 6.72
C ASN A 248 -27.01 -9.70 7.27
N GLU A 249 -27.33 -9.97 8.54
CA GLU A 249 -27.14 -11.31 9.12
C GLU A 249 -27.91 -12.40 8.38
N GLN A 250 -29.20 -12.18 8.11
CA GLN A 250 -30.03 -13.18 7.43
C GLN A 250 -29.72 -13.30 5.93
N PRO A 251 -29.55 -12.20 5.16
CA PRO A 251 -29.18 -12.29 3.74
C PRO A 251 -27.78 -12.85 3.48
N TYR A 252 -26.86 -12.77 4.44
CA TYR A 252 -25.51 -13.32 4.32
C TYR A 252 -25.46 -14.85 4.50
N LYS A 253 -26.31 -15.40 5.37
CA LYS A 253 -26.37 -16.84 5.69
C LYS A 253 -26.94 -17.66 4.54
#